data_AF-A0A6I6J281-F1
#
_entry.id   AF-A0A6I6J281-F1
#
_cell.length_a   1.000
_cell.length_b   1.000
_cell.length_c   1.000
_cell.angle_alpha   90.00
_cell.angle_beta   90.00
_cell.angle_gamma   90.00
#
_symmetry.space_group_name_H-M   'P 1'
#
loop_
_entity.id
_entity.type
_entity.pdbx_description
1 polymer ?
#
loop_
_entity_poly.entity_id
_entity_poly.type
_entity_poly.pdbx_seq_one_letter_code
_entity_poly.pdbx_strand_id
1 'polypeptide(L)'
;MSKLDTYTPHVHSAARKRANAHVKSRCNRCRGSGDAPCTICGGKGEVLQGKTMQGGPIFARCQGCYGRRVTRCACCSGEGFV
;
A
#
# COMPACT_ATOMS: atom_id res chain seq x y z
N MET A 1 66.26 14.12 2.66
CA MET A 1 65.34 13.39 1.76
C MET A 1 64.88 12.15 2.49
N SER A 2 63.78 12.23 3.24
CA SER A 2 63.26 11.13 4.05
C SER A 2 61.76 11.03 3.78
N LYS A 3 61.39 10.16 2.84
CA LYS A 3 59.98 9.89 2.50
C LYS A 3 59.39 9.07 3.65
N LEU A 4 58.49 9.68 4.40
CA LEU A 4 57.60 8.97 5.32
C LEU A 4 56.42 8.46 4.49
N ASP A 5 56.52 7.21 4.07
CA ASP A 5 55.42 6.48 3.44
C ASP A 5 54.29 6.30 4.47
N THR A 6 53.19 7.01 4.25
CA THR A 6 52.01 6.97 5.11
C THR A 6 51.23 5.70 4.77
N TYR A 7 51.32 4.68 5.62
CA TYR A 7 50.51 3.46 5.53
C TYR A 7 49.07 3.76 5.98
N THR A 8 48.16 3.95 5.02
CA THR A 8 46.71 4.00 5.26
C THR A 8 46.17 2.59 5.49
N PRO A 9 45.62 2.26 6.66
CA PRO A 9 44.90 1.00 6.83
C PRO A 9 43.61 1.05 6.00
N HIS A 10 43.48 0.13 5.04
CA HIS A 10 42.21 -0.16 4.39
C HIS A 10 41.23 -0.65 5.46
N VAL A 11 40.33 0.23 5.87
CA VAL A 11 39.17 -0.14 6.68
C VAL A 11 38.27 -1.03 5.82
N HIS A 12 38.47 -2.35 5.96
CA HIS A 12 37.51 -3.33 5.53
C HIS A 12 36.21 -3.03 6.27
N SER A 13 35.34 -2.30 5.56
CA SER A 13 34.01 -1.95 6.01
C SER A 13 33.26 -3.27 6.15
N ALA A 14 33.23 -3.78 7.38
CA ALA A 14 32.53 -4.99 7.76
C ALA A 14 31.05 -4.80 7.40
N ALA A 15 30.69 -5.26 6.20
CA ALA A 15 29.33 -5.36 5.74
C ALA A 15 28.60 -6.27 6.71
N ARG A 16 27.89 -5.66 7.67
CA ARG A 16 26.99 -6.37 8.58
C ARG A 16 25.94 -7.04 7.70
N LYS A 17 26.12 -8.34 7.44
CA LYS A 17 25.05 -9.21 6.95
C LYS A 17 23.91 -9.10 7.96
N ARG A 18 22.92 -8.27 7.66
CA ARG A 18 21.70 -8.18 8.46
C ARG A 18 21.07 -9.56 8.41
N ALA A 19 20.99 -10.21 9.56
CA ALA A 19 20.23 -11.44 9.73
C ALA A 19 18.85 -11.21 9.12
N ASN A 20 18.50 -12.04 8.15
CA ASN A 20 17.30 -11.93 7.35
C ASN A 20 16.09 -12.41 8.17
N ALA A 21 15.82 -11.73 9.29
CA ALA A 21 14.49 -11.74 9.84
C ALA A 21 13.64 -11.03 8.79
N HIS A 22 12.78 -11.78 8.10
CA HIS A 22 11.75 -11.21 7.25
C HIS A 22 10.82 -10.37 8.14
N VAL A 23 11.25 -9.15 8.46
CA VAL A 23 10.40 -8.17 9.12
C VAL A 23 9.37 -7.80 8.07
N LYS A 24 8.13 -8.24 8.29
CA LYS A 24 6.99 -7.86 7.45
C LYS A 24 6.99 -6.33 7.31
N SER A 25 7.17 -5.86 6.09
CA SER A 25 7.24 -4.44 5.77
C SER A 25 5.84 -3.88 5.66
N ARG A 26 5.61 -2.60 5.99
CA ARG A 26 4.30 -1.99 5.76
C ARG A 26 3.98 -2.04 4.27
N CYS A 27 2.76 -2.45 3.93
CA CYS A 27 2.32 -2.46 2.56
C CYS A 27 2.38 -1.04 1.99
N ASN A 28 3.20 -0.82 0.97
CA ASN A 28 3.40 0.50 0.35
C ASN A 28 2.11 1.06 -0.27
N ARG A 29 1.18 0.17 -0.65
CA ARG A 29 -0.08 0.55 -1.34
C ARG A 29 -1.14 1.09 -0.39
N CYS A 30 -1.38 0.43 0.74
CA CYS A 30 -2.33 0.88 1.76
C CYS A 30 -1.66 1.60 2.95
N ARG A 31 -0.33 1.73 2.93
CA ARG A 31 0.49 2.34 3.99
C ARG A 31 0.24 1.75 5.39
N GLY A 32 -0.13 0.47 5.44
CA GLY A 32 -0.44 -0.22 6.70
C GLY A 32 -1.92 -0.29 7.08
N SER A 33 -2.83 0.36 6.35
CA SER A 33 -4.25 0.39 6.73
C SER A 33 -4.99 -0.93 6.42
N GLY A 34 -4.52 -1.68 5.42
CA GLY A 34 -5.14 -2.93 4.96
C GLY A 34 -6.34 -2.72 4.02
N ASP A 35 -6.88 -1.52 3.93
CA ASP A 35 -7.96 -1.17 3.02
C ASP A 35 -7.47 -0.40 1.79
N ALA A 36 -8.31 -0.40 0.75
CA ALA A 36 -8.15 0.38 -0.47
C ALA A 36 -9.52 0.93 -0.89
N PRO A 37 -9.58 2.09 -1.56
CA PRO A 37 -10.84 2.61 -2.07
C PRO A 37 -11.49 1.60 -3.01
N CYS A 38 -12.81 1.40 -2.86
CA CYS A 38 -13.55 0.49 -3.70
C CYS A 38 -13.46 0.95 -5.16
N THR A 39 -12.95 0.08 -6.03
CA THR A 39 -12.74 0.39 -7.46
C THR A 39 -14.04 0.56 -8.23
N ILE A 40 -15.14 -0.07 -7.77
CA ILE A 40 -16.45 -0.02 -8.44
C ILE A 40 -17.13 1.33 -8.22
N CYS A 41 -17.16 1.82 -6.98
CA CYS A 41 -17.84 3.09 -6.64
C CYS A 41 -16.88 4.26 -6.44
N GLY A 42 -15.57 4.04 -6.61
CA GLY A 42 -14.54 5.06 -6.39
C GLY A 42 -14.55 5.65 -4.97
N GLY A 43 -14.98 4.89 -3.96
CA GLY A 43 -15.11 5.39 -2.59
C GLY A 43 -16.43 6.10 -2.25
N LYS A 44 -17.40 6.18 -3.17
CA LYS A 44 -18.71 6.81 -2.89
C LYS A 44 -19.61 5.93 -2.00
N GLY A 45 -19.56 4.61 -2.21
CA GLY A 45 -20.41 3.63 -1.52
C GLY A 45 -21.72 3.33 -2.24
N GLU A 46 -22.03 4.09 -3.28
CA GLU A 46 -23.21 3.94 -4.13
C GLU A 46 -22.84 4.03 -5.61
N VAL A 47 -23.68 3.46 -6.47
CA VAL A 47 -23.54 3.46 -7.93
C VAL A 47 -24.86 3.86 -8.56
N LEU A 48 -24.79 4.55 -9.70
CA LEU A 48 -25.98 4.90 -10.48
C LEU A 48 -26.58 3.62 -11.06
N GLN A 49 -27.80 3.28 -10.65
CA GLN A 49 -28.51 2.10 -11.13
C GLN A 49 -29.45 2.43 -12.30
N GLY A 50 -29.91 3.68 -12.38
CA GLY A 50 -30.81 4.10 -13.45
C GLY A 50 -31.35 5.50 -13.23
N LYS A 51 -32.52 5.74 -13.82
CA LYS A 51 -33.26 7.00 -13.67
C LYS A 51 -34.72 6.70 -13.32
N THR A 52 -35.34 7.57 -12.53
CA THR A 52 -36.77 7.51 -12.23
C THR A 52 -37.60 7.87 -13.46
N MET A 53 -38.92 7.64 -13.39
CA MET A 53 -39.83 8.11 -14.43
C MET A 53 -39.82 9.63 -14.61
N GLN A 54 -39.48 10.41 -13.57
CA GLN A 54 -39.27 11.86 -13.68
C GLN A 54 -37.86 12.24 -14.15
N GLY A 55 -37.02 11.28 -14.54
CA GLY A 55 -35.66 11.50 -15.04
C GLY A 55 -34.59 11.71 -13.95
N GLY A 56 -34.95 11.66 -12.67
CA GLY A 56 -34.00 11.79 -11.56
C GLY A 56 -33.07 10.58 -11.45
N PRO A 57 -31.80 10.73 -11.06
CA PRO A 57 -30.88 9.60 -10.91
C PRO A 57 -31.30 8.69 -9.73
N ILE A 58 -31.27 7.38 -9.94
CA ILE A 58 -31.45 6.38 -8.89
C ILE A 58 -30.08 5.84 -8.52
N PHE A 59 -29.65 6.13 -7.31
CA PHE A 59 -28.46 5.53 -6.74
C PHE A 59 -28.83 4.32 -5.88
N ALA A 60 -28.02 3.28 -5.98
CA ALA A 60 -28.13 2.09 -5.15
C ALA A 60 -26.81 1.76 -4.51
N ARG A 61 -26.87 0.94 -3.46
CA ARG A 61 -25.69 0.50 -2.72
C ARG A 61 -24.71 -0.19 -3.67
N CYS A 62 -23.44 0.21 -3.61
CA CYS A 62 -22.40 -0.42 -4.40
C CYS A 62 -22.29 -1.91 -4.02
N GLN A 63 -22.43 -2.79 -5.01
CA GLN A 63 -22.35 -4.24 -4.79
C GLN A 63 -20.92 -4.72 -4.47
N GLY A 64 -19.89 -3.97 -4.90
CA GLY A 64 -18.50 -4.35 -4.65
C GLY A 64 -18.00 -4.12 -3.22
N CYS A 65 -18.53 -3.10 -2.54
CA CYS A 65 -18.15 -2.78 -1.15
C CYS A 65 -19.34 -2.83 -0.19
N TYR A 66 -20.53 -3.16 -0.67
CA TYR A 66 -21.78 -3.13 0.09
C TYR A 66 -21.93 -1.81 0.87
N GLY A 67 -21.63 -0.68 0.22
CA GLY A 67 -21.69 0.65 0.83
C GLY A 67 -20.57 1.00 1.82
N ARG A 68 -19.59 0.13 2.05
CA ARG A 68 -18.43 0.41 2.93
C ARG A 68 -17.43 1.42 2.37
N ARG A 69 -17.54 1.78 1.09
CA ARG A 69 -16.64 2.69 0.34
C ARG A 69 -15.22 2.16 0.13
N VAL A 70 -14.77 1.22 0.94
CA VAL A 70 -13.46 0.56 0.83
C VAL A 70 -13.60 -0.94 0.60
N THR A 71 -12.56 -1.54 0.04
CA THR A 71 -12.35 -2.97 -0.12
C THR A 71 -11.00 -3.35 0.48
N ARG A 72 -10.72 -4.65 0.65
CA ARG A 72 -9.39 -5.09 1.08
C ARG A 72 -8.33 -4.66 0.06
N CYS A 73 -7.17 -4.23 0.56
CA CYS A 73 -6.04 -3.92 -0.28
C CYS A 73 -5.60 -5.19 -1.01
N ALA A 74 -5.63 -5.18 -2.34
CA ALA A 74 -5.24 -6.35 -3.15
C ALA A 74 -3.75 -6.72 -3.01
N CYS A 75 -2.91 -5.81 -2.51
CA CYS A 75 -1.48 -6.06 -2.36
C CYS A 75 -1.12 -6.84 -1.09
N CYS A 76 -1.84 -6.60 0.02
CA CYS A 76 -1.59 -7.26 1.31
C CYS A 76 -2.80 -8.04 1.83
N SER A 77 -3.83 -8.22 1.00
CA SER A 77 -5.07 -8.95 1.32
C SER A 77 -5.78 -8.49 2.59
N GLY A 78 -5.54 -7.27 3.06
CA GLY A 78 -6.09 -6.75 4.31
C GLY A 78 -5.16 -6.80 5.52
N GLU A 79 -3.98 -7.43 5.43
CA GLU A 79 -3.05 -7.54 6.56
C GLU A 79 -2.34 -6.22 6.90
N GLY A 80 -2.20 -5.32 5.92
CA GLY A 80 -1.45 -4.07 6.09
C GLY A 80 0.07 -4.21 5.94
N PHE A 81 0.59 -5.44 5.84
CA PHE A 81 2.02 -5.72 5.69
C PHE A 81 2.30 -6.74 4.57
N VAL A 82 3.50 -6.69 3.98
CA VAL A 82 4.00 -7.61 2.93
C VAL A 82 5.42 -8.06 3.23
#